data_AF-A0A3N5FQJ0-F1
#
_entry.id   AF-A0A3N5FQJ0-F1
#
_cell.length_a   1.000
_cell.length_b   1.000
_cell.length_c   1.000
_cell.angle_alpha   90.00
_cell.angle_beta   90.00
_cell.angle_gamma   90.00
#
_symmetry.space_group_name_H-M   'P 1'
#
loop_
_entity.id
_entity.type
_entity.pdbx_description
1 polymer ?
#
loop_
_entity_poly.entity_id
_entity_poly.type
_entity_poly.pdbx_seq_one_letter_code
_entity_poly.pdbx_strand_id
1 'polypeptide(L)'
;MSRVEICIGLLVGRSLRAACIGCARVSPIRAAVSSDAPAGGCVRLRSMESVLAFVHVASAAVWVGGMFFMQFCLRPAAMELPPPQRVPLLAGALGRFLRWIALAVVLLWATGLTRFVQVGPANAPPGWHAMAGIAAVMTVVFVVIAHAVFPKVRAAVAEQRYPDAAAGLGRIRTLVMVNLALGLATIAAATMHR
;
A
#
# COMPACT_ATOMS: atom_id res chain seq x y z
N MET A 1 -3.35 11.43 30.86
CA MET A 1 -4.22 12.61 30.73
C MET A 1 -3.35 13.85 30.71
N SER A 2 -3.29 14.49 29.55
CA SER A 2 -3.14 15.94 29.27
C SER A 2 -1.94 16.77 29.78
N ARG A 3 -1.48 17.64 28.84
CA ARG A 3 -0.62 18.85 28.94
C ARG A 3 0.87 18.54 28.72
N VAL A 4 1.45 18.64 27.51
CA VAL A 4 1.60 19.80 26.58
C VAL A 4 1.82 21.10 27.32
N GLU A 5 3.09 21.42 27.57
CA GLU A 5 3.70 22.74 27.40
C GLU A 5 5.24 22.57 27.34
N ILE A 6 5.91 23.58 26.76
CA ILE A 6 7.25 24.11 27.13
C ILE A 6 8.38 23.98 26.07
N CYS A 7 8.71 25.17 25.53
CA CYS A 7 10.03 25.72 25.15
C CYS A 7 10.62 25.45 23.76
N ILE A 8 10.75 26.49 22.91
CA ILE A 8 11.75 27.60 22.89
C ILE A 8 12.93 27.23 21.97
N GLY A 9 13.25 28.14 21.03
CA GLY A 9 14.62 28.29 20.55
C GLY A 9 14.82 28.28 19.04
N LEU A 10 14.58 29.44 18.39
CA LEU A 10 15.51 30.13 17.49
C LEU A 10 16.46 29.28 16.62
N LEU A 11 16.34 29.41 15.28
CA LEU A 11 17.38 29.88 14.35
C LEU A 11 17.11 29.37 12.92
N VAL A 12 16.75 30.29 12.02
CA VAL A 12 17.43 30.55 10.73
C VAL A 12 16.54 31.54 9.99
N GLY A 13 17.03 32.77 9.87
CA GLY A 13 16.32 33.86 9.22
C GLY A 13 16.32 33.76 7.69
N ARG A 14 15.34 34.42 7.08
CA ARG A 14 15.53 35.15 5.82
C ARG A 14 14.37 36.10 5.53
N SER A 15 14.72 37.37 5.50
CA SER A 15 14.29 38.41 4.55
C SER A 15 12.82 38.84 4.45
N LEU A 16 12.57 40.04 5.02
CA LEU A 16 12.17 41.26 4.29
C LEU A 16 11.05 41.13 3.24
N ARG A 17 9.85 41.59 3.62
CA ARG A 17 9.13 42.63 2.88
C ARG A 17 8.02 43.23 3.75
N ALA A 18 8.33 44.38 4.33
CA ALA A 18 7.33 45.38 4.68
C ALA A 18 6.89 46.05 3.37
N ALA A 19 5.62 45.94 3.05
CA ALA A 19 4.93 46.84 2.12
C ALA A 19 3.61 47.22 2.79
N CYS A 20 3.66 48.34 3.52
CA CYS A 20 2.48 49.14 3.77
C CYS A 20 1.97 49.69 2.43
N ILE A 21 0.65 49.79 2.27
CA ILE A 21 -0.11 50.99 1.87
C ILE A 21 -1.53 50.56 1.46
N GLY A 22 -2.53 51.13 2.14
CA GLY A 22 -3.71 51.66 1.45
C GLY A 22 -4.99 50.81 1.44
N CYS A 23 -5.86 51.11 2.41
CA CYS A 23 -7.25 51.47 2.17
C CYS A 23 -8.17 50.47 1.43
N ALA A 24 -8.86 49.60 2.17
CA ALA A 24 -10.19 49.14 1.80
C ALA A 24 -11.01 48.80 3.05
N ARG A 25 -11.67 49.82 3.60
CA ARG A 25 -12.79 49.68 4.52
C ARG A 25 -14.05 49.45 3.67
N VAL A 26 -14.49 48.20 3.52
CA VAL A 26 -15.92 47.83 3.42
C VAL A 26 -16.08 46.40 3.93
N SER A 27 -16.58 46.28 5.17
CA SER A 27 -17.43 45.16 5.54
C SER A 27 -18.59 45.77 6.31
N PRO A 28 -19.81 45.62 5.78
CA PRO A 28 -20.72 44.70 6.43
C PRO A 28 -21.60 43.99 5.40
N ILE A 29 -21.18 42.82 4.93
CA ILE A 29 -22.10 41.81 4.37
C ILE A 29 -21.74 40.48 5.05
N ARG A 30 -21.99 40.45 6.36
CA ARG A 30 -22.10 39.24 7.16
C ARG A 30 -23.51 39.20 7.73
N ALA A 31 -24.49 39.12 6.85
CA ALA A 31 -25.87 38.80 7.18
C ALA A 31 -26.54 38.28 5.90
N ALA A 32 -27.07 37.06 5.96
CA ALA A 32 -27.84 36.38 4.91
C ALA A 32 -27.06 35.76 3.72
N VAL A 33 -26.14 34.83 4.01
CA VAL A 33 -26.24 33.49 3.39
C VAL A 33 -26.35 32.51 4.54
N SER A 34 -27.53 31.94 4.65
CA SER A 34 -27.98 31.01 5.67
C SER A 34 -27.01 29.84 5.82
N SER A 35 -26.68 29.58 7.09
CA SER A 35 -26.09 28.33 7.52
C SER A 35 -27.13 27.23 7.32
N ASP A 36 -26.96 26.41 6.29
CA ASP A 36 -27.61 25.10 6.16
C ASP A 36 -26.68 24.12 5.41
N ALA A 37 -25.41 24.07 5.82
CA ALA A 37 -24.55 22.92 5.51
C ALA A 37 -24.57 22.01 6.75
N PRO A 38 -25.00 20.74 6.65
CA PRO A 38 -24.99 19.87 7.80
C PRO A 38 -23.54 19.68 8.25
N ALA A 39 -23.20 20.16 9.45
CA ALA A 39 -21.88 19.95 10.07
C ALA A 39 -21.50 18.45 10.13
N GLY A 40 -22.50 17.56 10.04
CA GLY A 40 -22.31 16.11 9.88
C GLY A 40 -21.66 15.69 8.55
N GLY A 41 -21.75 16.48 7.47
CA GLY A 41 -21.20 16.15 6.16
C GLY A 41 -19.69 16.34 6.06
N CYS A 42 -19.15 17.45 6.59
CA CYS A 42 -17.71 17.73 6.58
C CYS A 42 -16.93 16.77 7.50
N VAL A 43 -17.47 16.47 8.69
CA VAL A 43 -16.90 15.46 9.60
C VAL A 43 -16.97 14.06 8.96
N ARG A 44 -18.09 13.72 8.30
CA ARG A 44 -18.25 12.43 7.62
C ARG A 44 -17.29 12.28 6.44
N LEU A 45 -17.12 13.27 5.57
CA LEU A 45 -16.18 13.20 4.45
C LEU A 45 -14.73 13.02 4.92
N ARG A 46 -14.29 13.82 5.90
CA ARG A 46 -12.93 13.72 6.47
C ARG A 46 -12.67 12.38 7.18
N SER A 47 -13.71 11.80 7.80
CA SER A 47 -13.62 10.46 8.40
C SER A 47 -13.46 9.35 7.35
N MET A 48 -14.18 9.45 6.22
CA MET A 48 -14.10 8.44 5.15
C MET A 48 -12.74 8.47 4.44
N GLU A 49 -12.16 9.66 4.22
CA GLU A 49 -10.82 9.78 3.62
C GLU A 49 -9.73 9.13 4.47
N SER A 50 -9.83 9.30 5.80
CA SER A 50 -8.92 8.70 6.77
C SER A 50 -9.01 7.18 6.76
N VAL A 51 -10.23 6.64 6.72
CA VAL A 51 -10.48 5.19 6.64
C VAL A 51 -9.94 4.61 5.34
N LEU A 52 -10.20 5.25 4.19
CA LEU A 52 -9.65 4.81 2.91
C LEU A 52 -8.12 4.80 2.92
N ALA A 53 -7.48 5.72 3.66
CA ALA A 53 -6.02 5.84 3.68
C ALA A 53 -5.43 4.74 4.53
N PHE A 54 -6.05 4.51 5.68
CA PHE A 54 -5.74 3.39 6.56
C PHE A 54 -5.87 2.05 5.82
N VAL A 55 -7.00 1.79 5.14
CA VAL A 55 -7.21 0.53 4.40
C VAL A 55 -6.18 0.37 3.28
N HIS A 56 -5.87 1.44 2.55
CA HIS A 56 -4.86 1.40 1.48
C HIS A 56 -3.48 1.02 2.04
N VAL A 57 -3.02 1.71 3.06
CA VAL A 57 -1.71 1.47 3.68
C VAL A 57 -1.65 0.12 4.38
N ALA A 58 -2.71 -0.29 5.07
CA ALA A 58 -2.80 -1.61 5.69
C ALA A 58 -2.71 -2.73 4.65
N SER A 59 -3.39 -2.57 3.51
CA SER A 59 -3.33 -3.53 2.42
C SER A 59 -1.94 -3.61 1.78
N ALA A 60 -1.27 -2.46 1.59
CA ALA A 60 0.13 -2.42 1.16
C ALA A 60 1.06 -3.11 2.17
N ALA A 61 0.86 -2.88 3.47
CA ALA A 61 1.65 -3.50 4.53
C ALA A 61 1.47 -5.02 4.58
N VAL A 62 0.24 -5.51 4.45
CA VAL A 62 -0.05 -6.96 4.37
C VAL A 62 0.62 -7.57 3.15
N TRP A 63 0.61 -6.88 2.00
CA TRP A 63 1.22 -7.40 0.79
C TRP A 63 2.76 -7.41 0.85
N VAL A 64 3.37 -6.24 1.07
CA VAL A 64 4.84 -6.10 1.08
C VAL A 64 5.44 -6.81 2.29
N GLY A 65 4.90 -6.59 3.49
CA GLY A 65 5.35 -7.25 4.71
C GLY A 65 5.13 -8.76 4.68
N GLY A 66 4.04 -9.20 4.07
CA GLY A 66 3.77 -10.61 3.84
C GLY A 66 4.79 -11.30 2.93
N MET A 67 5.16 -10.66 1.82
CA MET A 67 6.22 -11.16 0.91
C MET A 67 7.56 -11.26 1.63
N PHE A 68 7.90 -10.25 2.45
CA PHE A 68 9.09 -10.26 3.28
C PHE A 68 9.06 -11.43 4.27
N PHE A 69 7.99 -11.58 5.04
CA PHE A 69 7.84 -12.66 6.02
C PHE A 69 7.98 -14.06 5.39
N MET A 70 7.29 -14.31 4.28
CA MET A 70 7.37 -15.59 3.57
C MET A 70 8.80 -15.93 3.16
N GLN A 71 9.58 -14.92 2.76
CA GLN A 71 10.89 -15.14 2.18
C GLN A 71 12.04 -15.15 3.19
N PHE A 72 11.97 -14.30 4.21
CA PHE A 72 13.04 -14.09 5.19
C PHE A 72 12.78 -14.77 6.54
N CYS A 73 11.53 -15.10 6.88
CA CYS A 73 11.20 -15.77 8.14
C CYS A 73 10.77 -17.22 7.90
N LEU A 74 9.72 -17.42 7.11
CA LEU A 74 9.13 -18.75 6.93
C LEU A 74 10.05 -19.70 6.18
N ARG A 75 10.67 -19.25 5.07
CA ARG A 75 11.51 -20.15 4.26
C ARG A 75 12.76 -20.63 5.01
N PRO A 76 13.55 -19.78 5.69
CA PRO A 76 14.69 -20.25 6.48
C PRO A 76 14.27 -21.27 7.54
N ALA A 77 13.20 -20.99 8.29
CA ALA A 77 12.66 -21.94 9.27
C ALA A 77 12.23 -23.27 8.61
N ALA A 78 11.64 -23.22 7.41
CA ALA A 78 11.26 -24.42 6.67
C ALA A 78 12.45 -25.23 6.15
N MET A 79 13.64 -24.65 6.01
CA MET A 79 14.84 -25.38 5.54
C MET A 79 15.40 -26.33 6.60
N GLU A 80 15.05 -26.14 7.87
CA GLU A 80 15.41 -27.05 8.98
C GLU A 80 14.65 -28.38 8.91
N LEU A 81 13.53 -28.42 8.16
CA LEU A 81 12.75 -29.64 7.99
C LEU A 81 13.27 -30.53 6.85
N PRO A 82 13.13 -31.86 6.98
CA PRO A 82 13.37 -32.78 5.88
C PRO A 82 12.54 -32.44 4.63
N PRO A 83 13.04 -32.72 3.40
CA PRO A 83 12.35 -32.42 2.15
C PRO A 83 10.86 -32.85 2.07
N PRO A 84 10.46 -34.07 2.51
CA PRO A 84 9.06 -34.51 2.41
C PRO A 84 8.10 -33.72 3.33
N GLN A 85 8.61 -33.07 4.37
CA GLN A 85 7.80 -32.25 5.28
C GLN A 85 7.83 -30.76 4.87
N ARG A 86 9.00 -30.29 4.41
CA ARG A 86 9.23 -28.90 3.98
C ARG A 86 8.33 -28.48 2.81
N VAL A 87 8.25 -29.29 1.76
CA VAL A 87 7.56 -28.89 0.52
C VAL A 87 6.03 -28.74 0.74
N PRO A 88 5.33 -29.68 1.40
CA PRO A 88 3.92 -29.51 1.74
C PRO A 88 3.66 -28.33 2.69
N LEU A 89 4.54 -28.11 3.68
CA LEU A 89 4.45 -26.98 4.60
C LEU A 89 4.48 -25.64 3.85
N LEU A 90 5.48 -25.45 2.98
CA LEU A 90 5.63 -24.24 2.18
C LEU A 90 4.45 -24.04 1.21
N ALA A 91 4.00 -25.11 0.54
CA ALA A 91 2.85 -25.03 -0.36
C ALA A 91 1.55 -24.68 0.39
N GLY A 92 1.35 -25.25 1.58
CA GLY A 92 0.20 -24.97 2.43
C GLY A 92 0.20 -23.53 2.96
N ALA A 93 1.35 -23.04 3.43
CA ALA A 93 1.49 -21.66 3.88
C ALA A 93 1.25 -20.67 2.73
N LEU A 94 1.86 -20.93 1.56
CA LEU A 94 1.68 -20.11 0.36
C LEU A 94 0.21 -20.05 -0.09
N GLY A 95 -0.53 -21.16 -0.03
CA GLY A 95 -1.95 -21.17 -0.40
C GLY A 95 -2.86 -20.36 0.53
N ARG A 96 -2.51 -20.24 1.81
CA ARG A 96 -3.20 -19.33 2.75
C ARG A 96 -2.79 -17.89 2.49
N PHE A 97 -1.50 -17.66 2.28
CA PHE A 97 -0.93 -16.37 1.99
C PHE A 97 -1.54 -15.73 0.74
N LEU A 98 -1.60 -16.46 -0.39
CA LEU A 98 -2.15 -15.94 -1.65
C LEU A 98 -3.61 -15.49 -1.54
N ARG A 99 -4.42 -16.11 -0.66
CA ARG A 99 -5.80 -15.68 -0.42
C ARG A 99 -5.86 -14.33 0.31
N TRP A 100 -5.03 -14.14 1.33
CA TRP A 100 -4.90 -12.86 2.02
C TRP A 100 -4.36 -11.77 1.10
N ILE A 101 -3.39 -12.11 0.24
CA ILE A 101 -2.87 -11.16 -0.75
C ILE A 101 -3.90 -10.83 -1.81
N ALA A 102 -4.69 -11.78 -2.29
CA ALA A 102 -5.77 -11.49 -3.23
C ALA A 102 -6.74 -10.43 -2.66
N LEU A 103 -7.13 -10.57 -1.39
CA LEU A 103 -7.95 -9.58 -0.69
C LEU A 103 -7.24 -8.22 -0.61
N ALA A 104 -5.98 -8.20 -0.18
CA ALA A 104 -5.19 -6.96 -0.07
C ALA A 104 -5.04 -6.24 -1.42
N VAL A 105 -4.80 -6.97 -2.51
CA VAL A 105 -4.70 -6.41 -3.87
C VAL A 105 -6.02 -5.78 -4.29
N VAL A 106 -7.16 -6.44 -4.07
CA VAL A 106 -8.48 -5.88 -4.38
C VAL A 106 -8.73 -4.60 -3.59
N LEU A 107 -8.43 -4.60 -2.28
CA LEU A 107 -8.59 -3.42 -1.42
C LEU A 107 -7.67 -2.27 -1.84
N LEU A 108 -6.43 -2.55 -2.26
CA LEU A 108 -5.51 -1.53 -2.79
C LEU A 108 -6.06 -0.87 -4.05
N TRP A 109 -6.53 -1.65 -5.01
CA TRP A 109 -7.11 -1.11 -6.24
C TRP A 109 -8.39 -0.32 -5.96
N ALA A 110 -9.28 -0.84 -5.12
CA ALA A 110 -10.51 -0.15 -4.76
C ALA A 110 -10.23 1.22 -4.08
N THR A 111 -9.32 1.24 -3.11
CA THR A 111 -8.96 2.49 -2.38
C THR A 111 -8.06 3.43 -3.17
N GLY A 112 -7.26 2.92 -4.11
CA GLY A 112 -6.41 3.73 -4.98
C GLY A 112 -7.20 4.39 -6.11
N LEU A 113 -8.06 3.61 -6.79
CA LEU A 113 -8.89 4.12 -7.89
C LEU A 113 -9.93 5.12 -7.40
N THR A 114 -10.52 4.92 -6.22
CA THR A 114 -11.45 5.90 -5.64
C THR A 114 -10.80 7.28 -5.47
N ARG A 115 -9.58 7.34 -4.95
CA ARG A 115 -8.81 8.59 -4.86
C ARG A 115 -8.47 9.17 -6.23
N PHE A 116 -8.05 8.31 -7.15
CA PHE A 116 -7.66 8.71 -8.49
C PHE A 116 -8.84 9.35 -9.26
N VAL A 117 -10.04 8.78 -9.13
CA VAL A 117 -11.27 9.31 -9.72
C VAL A 117 -11.72 10.61 -9.05
N GLN A 118 -11.58 10.72 -7.72
CA GLN A 118 -11.95 11.94 -6.98
C GLN A 118 -11.10 13.16 -7.35
N VAL A 119 -9.79 12.97 -7.56
CA VAL A 119 -8.88 14.06 -7.98
C VAL A 119 -8.99 14.32 -9.50
N GLY A 120 -9.26 13.27 -10.27
CA GLY A 120 -9.28 13.29 -11.72
C GLY A 120 -7.88 13.10 -12.33
N PRO A 121 -7.76 12.34 -13.44
CA PRO A 121 -6.47 11.98 -14.03
C PRO A 121 -5.64 13.17 -14.50
N ALA A 122 -6.27 14.29 -14.86
CA ALA A 122 -5.58 15.51 -15.31
C ALA A 122 -4.97 16.32 -14.15
N ASN A 123 -5.46 16.15 -12.93
CA ASN A 123 -4.99 16.87 -11.74
C ASN A 123 -4.14 15.99 -10.82
N ALA A 124 -3.96 14.71 -11.16
CA ALA A 124 -3.19 13.77 -10.38
C ALA A 124 -1.68 14.06 -10.51
N PRO A 125 -0.91 14.09 -9.42
CA PRO A 125 0.53 14.24 -9.48
C PRO A 125 1.19 13.12 -10.32
N PRO A 126 2.30 13.40 -11.04
CA PRO A 126 2.99 12.38 -11.84
C PRO A 126 3.37 11.12 -11.03
N GLY A 127 3.69 11.28 -9.74
CA GLY A 127 4.00 10.16 -8.86
C GLY A 127 2.85 9.17 -8.67
N TRP A 128 1.58 9.59 -8.81
CA TRP A 128 0.43 8.70 -8.70
C TRP A 128 0.32 7.77 -9.91
N HIS A 129 0.66 8.25 -11.11
CA HIS A 129 0.72 7.43 -12.31
C HIS A 129 1.84 6.39 -12.22
N ALA A 130 3.01 6.79 -11.69
CA ALA A 130 4.11 5.85 -11.44
C ALA A 130 3.71 4.78 -10.41
N MET A 131 3.09 5.19 -9.30
CA MET A 131 2.58 4.27 -8.26
C MET A 131 1.56 3.27 -8.83
N ALA A 132 0.59 3.75 -9.61
CA ALA A 132 -0.41 2.90 -10.25
C ALA A 132 0.21 1.94 -11.29
N GLY A 133 1.16 2.43 -12.09
CA GLY A 133 1.89 1.62 -13.07
C GLY A 133 2.69 0.49 -12.42
N ILE A 134 3.44 0.79 -11.34
CA ILE A 134 4.19 -0.24 -10.62
C ILE A 134 3.23 -1.24 -9.96
N ALA A 135 2.15 -0.76 -9.33
CA ALA A 135 1.13 -1.63 -8.73
C ALA A 135 0.47 -2.56 -9.76
N ALA A 136 0.26 -2.10 -11.00
CA ALA A 136 -0.23 -2.92 -12.10
C ALA A 136 0.75 -4.05 -12.46
N VAL A 137 2.04 -3.74 -12.63
CA VAL A 137 3.08 -4.75 -12.89
C VAL A 137 3.14 -5.77 -11.75
N MET A 138 3.13 -5.31 -10.50
CA MET A 138 3.12 -6.17 -9.31
C MET A 138 1.89 -7.10 -9.27
N THR A 139 0.73 -6.58 -9.68
CA THR A 139 -0.52 -7.35 -9.75
C THR A 139 -0.44 -8.43 -10.83
N VAL A 140 0.12 -8.13 -12.01
CA VAL A 140 0.33 -9.12 -13.07
C VAL A 140 1.24 -10.25 -12.57
N VAL A 141 2.34 -9.93 -11.89
CA VAL A 141 3.23 -10.92 -11.30
C VAL A 141 2.48 -11.80 -10.30
N PHE A 142 1.66 -11.20 -9.42
CA PHE A 142 0.83 -11.94 -8.48
C PHE A 142 -0.16 -12.89 -9.18
N VAL A 143 -0.86 -12.43 -10.21
CA VAL A 143 -1.81 -13.24 -10.99
C VAL A 143 -1.10 -14.43 -11.65
N VAL A 144 0.08 -14.22 -12.24
CA VAL A 144 0.89 -15.30 -12.82
C VAL A 144 1.29 -16.32 -11.75
N ILE A 145 1.70 -15.88 -10.56
CA ILE A 145 2.01 -16.79 -9.45
C ILE A 145 0.75 -17.59 -9.05
N ALA A 146 -0.37 -16.92 -8.80
CA ALA A 146 -1.58 -17.50 -8.24
C ALA A 146 -2.26 -18.49 -9.20
N HIS A 147 -2.27 -18.18 -10.50
CA HIS A 147 -3.05 -18.96 -11.48
C HIS A 147 -2.20 -19.84 -12.39
N ALA A 148 -0.94 -19.48 -12.69
CA ALA A 148 -0.11 -20.26 -13.61
C ALA A 148 0.88 -21.20 -12.91
N VAL A 149 1.50 -20.75 -11.81
CA VAL A 149 2.60 -21.49 -11.16
C VAL A 149 2.10 -22.28 -9.94
N PHE A 150 1.34 -21.65 -9.05
CA PHE A 150 0.91 -22.27 -7.79
C PHE A 150 0.02 -23.51 -7.96
N PRO A 151 -0.93 -23.58 -8.92
CA PRO A 151 -1.72 -24.79 -9.13
C PRO A 151 -0.86 -25.99 -9.52
N LYS A 152 0.19 -25.76 -10.32
CA LYS A 152 1.16 -26.81 -10.71
C LYS A 152 1.94 -27.32 -9.51
N VAL A 153 2.38 -26.42 -8.62
CA VAL A 153 3.02 -26.80 -7.36
C VAL A 153 2.08 -27.64 -6.49
N ARG A 154 0.81 -27.21 -6.33
CA ARG A 154 -0.17 -27.96 -5.56
C ARG A 154 -0.43 -29.36 -6.12
N ALA A 155 -0.55 -29.48 -7.44
CA ALA A 155 -0.70 -30.79 -8.10
C ALA A 155 0.51 -31.69 -7.86
N ALA A 156 1.73 -31.17 -8.06
CA ALA A 156 2.96 -31.93 -7.80
C ALA A 156 3.09 -32.37 -6.33
N VAL A 157 2.64 -31.56 -5.37
CA VAL A 157 2.60 -31.96 -3.94
C VAL A 157 1.58 -33.07 -3.70
N ALA A 158 0.40 -33.00 -4.32
CA ALA A 158 -0.63 -34.04 -4.18
C ALA A 158 -0.17 -35.38 -4.79
N GLU A 159 0.58 -35.33 -5.89
CA GLU A 159 1.20 -36.49 -6.54
C GLU A 159 2.53 -36.93 -5.90
N GLN A 160 2.94 -36.32 -4.78
CA GLN A 160 4.23 -36.60 -4.09
C GLN A 160 5.48 -36.41 -4.97
N ARG A 161 5.37 -35.64 -6.06
CA ARG A 161 6.48 -35.26 -6.95
C ARG A 161 7.25 -34.08 -6.37
N TYR A 162 7.92 -34.32 -5.24
CA TYR A 162 8.61 -33.28 -4.47
C TYR A 162 9.68 -32.48 -5.25
N PRO A 163 10.47 -33.07 -6.18
CA PRO A 163 11.40 -32.30 -6.99
C PRO A 163 10.72 -31.24 -7.87
N ASP A 164 9.62 -31.60 -8.53
CA ASP A 164 8.86 -30.70 -9.40
C ASP A 164 8.18 -29.59 -8.59
N ALA A 165 7.61 -29.94 -7.44
CA ALA A 165 7.05 -28.97 -6.50
C ALA A 165 8.11 -28.00 -5.98
N ALA A 166 9.31 -28.48 -5.64
CA ALA A 166 10.42 -27.65 -5.18
C ALA A 166 10.91 -26.68 -6.28
N ALA A 167 11.00 -27.13 -7.53
CA ALA A 167 11.34 -26.28 -8.67
C ALA A 167 10.30 -25.17 -8.86
N GLY A 168 9.01 -25.50 -8.78
CA GLY A 168 7.93 -24.51 -8.83
C GLY A 168 7.96 -23.51 -7.67
N LEU A 169 8.22 -23.95 -6.44
CA LEU A 169 8.43 -23.07 -5.29
C LEU A 169 9.64 -22.14 -5.48
N GLY A 170 10.71 -22.63 -6.12
CA GLY A 170 11.87 -21.82 -6.52
C GLY A 170 11.49 -20.70 -7.49
N ARG A 171 10.69 -20.99 -8.51
CA ARG A 171 10.17 -19.98 -9.45
C ARG A 171 9.30 -18.95 -8.76
N ILE A 172 8.41 -19.38 -7.85
CA ILE A 172 7.57 -18.48 -7.07
C ILE A 172 8.42 -17.54 -6.24
N ARG A 173 9.48 -18.03 -5.57
CA ARG A 173 10.43 -17.19 -4.83
C ARG A 173 11.03 -16.09 -5.69
N THR A 174 11.53 -16.41 -6.88
CA THR A 174 12.13 -15.39 -7.75
C THR A 174 11.13 -14.31 -8.12
N LEU A 175 9.91 -14.70 -8.49
CA LEU A 175 8.83 -13.75 -8.80
C LEU A 175 8.43 -12.91 -7.59
N VAL A 176 8.35 -13.51 -6.40
CA VAL A 176 8.06 -12.80 -5.14
C VAL A 176 9.17 -11.82 -4.78
N MET A 177 10.44 -12.16 -5.00
CA MET A 177 11.57 -11.25 -4.74
C MET A 177 11.57 -10.05 -5.69
N VAL A 178 11.27 -10.26 -6.97
CA VAL A 178 11.08 -9.16 -7.94
C VAL A 178 9.91 -8.28 -7.50
N ASN A 179 8.79 -8.89 -7.12
CA ASN A 179 7.60 -8.16 -6.66
C ASN A 179 7.88 -7.37 -5.37
N LEU A 180 8.64 -7.93 -4.44
CA LEU A 180 9.08 -7.25 -3.22
C LEU A 180 9.96 -6.04 -3.54
N ALA A 181 10.91 -6.16 -4.47
CA ALA A 181 11.74 -5.04 -4.90
C ALA A 181 10.89 -3.91 -5.53
N LEU A 182 9.91 -4.26 -6.37
CA LEU A 182 8.95 -3.30 -6.93
C LEU A 182 8.09 -2.64 -5.85
N GLY A 183 7.67 -3.40 -4.83
CA GLY A 183 6.93 -2.87 -3.68
C GLY A 183 7.75 -1.86 -2.89
N LEU A 184 9.02 -2.16 -2.61
CA LEU A 184 9.94 -1.23 -1.95
C LEU A 184 10.19 0.03 -2.80
N ALA A 185 10.36 -0.14 -4.12
CA ALA A 185 10.48 0.99 -5.04
C ALA A 185 9.22 1.88 -5.05
N THR A 186 8.04 1.27 -4.95
CA THR A 186 6.76 2.00 -4.85
C THR A 186 6.69 2.82 -3.56
N ILE A 187 7.10 2.24 -2.43
CA ILE A 187 7.16 2.95 -1.15
C ILE A 187 8.15 4.12 -1.23
N ALA A 188 9.33 3.90 -1.80
CA ALA A 188 10.34 4.94 -1.98
C ALA A 188 9.83 6.07 -2.89
N ALA A 189 9.16 5.75 -4.00
CA ALA A 189 8.55 6.74 -4.88
C ALA A 189 7.47 7.57 -4.15
N ALA A 190 6.66 6.92 -3.30
CA ALA A 190 5.62 7.58 -2.52
C ALA A 190 6.16 8.48 -1.39
N THR A 191 7.35 8.19 -0.85
CA THR A 191 7.98 9.01 0.21
C THR A 191 8.84 10.14 -0.34
N MET A 192 9.52 9.93 -1.47
CA MET A 192 10.41 10.93 -2.09
C MET A 192 9.66 12.01 -2.88
N HIS A 193 8.44 11.74 -3.34
CA HIS A 193 7.61 12.71 -4.08
C HIS A 193 6.75 13.60 -3.15
N ARG A 194 7.19 13.81 -1.90
CA ARG A 194 6.54 14.72 -0.94
C ARG A 194 7.16 16.11 -0.96
#